data_AF-A0A535JDZ6-F1
#
_entry.id   AF-A0A535JDZ6-F1
#
_cell.length_a   1.000
_cell.length_b   1.000
_cell.length_c   1.000
_cell.angle_alpha   90.00
_cell.angle_beta   90.00
_cell.angle_gamma   90.00
#
_symmetry.space_group_name_H-M   'P 1'
#
loop_
_entity.id
_entity.type
_entity.pdbx_description
1 polymer ?
#
loop_
_entity_poly.entity_id
_entity_poly.type
_entity_poly.pdbx_seq_one_letter_code
_entity_poly.pdbx_strand_id
1 'polypeptide(L)'
;MLRIAFDREHPEAPGLVAWSRRRALWIHVDVDVIDPSDFPAVAFAAIGGPSMKAFGDALRQVCAVADLRGISICGYDARADRGHSLAVPLVNILVDAIAKVPVRA
;
A
#
# COMPACT_ATOMS: atom_id res chain seq x y z
N MET A 1 -3.30 5.21 20.20
CA MET A 1 -3.29 4.96 18.75
C MET A 1 -1.84 4.80 18.33
N LEU A 2 -1.47 3.64 17.77
CA LEU A 2 -0.10 3.42 17.27
C LEU A 2 0.05 4.17 15.94
N ARG A 3 1.07 5.03 15.83
CA ARG A 3 1.46 5.70 14.60
C ARG A 3 2.84 5.19 14.21
N ILE A 4 3.00 4.80 12.95
CA ILE A 4 4.24 4.28 12.41
C ILE A 4 4.60 5.20 11.25
N ALA A 5 5.81 5.75 11.26
CA ALA A 5 6.28 6.59 10.17
C ALA A 5 6.37 5.78 8.88
N PHE A 6 5.82 6.35 7.81
CA PHE A 6 5.86 5.78 6.48
C PHE A 6 5.78 6.91 5.47
N ASP A 7 6.95 7.32 4.98
CA ASP A 7 7.19 8.51 4.18
C ASP A 7 8.49 8.29 3.39
N ARG A 8 8.97 9.31 2.65
CA ARG A 8 10.22 9.21 1.90
C ARG A 8 11.46 8.89 2.76
N GLU A 9 11.49 9.34 4.01
CA GLU A 9 12.62 9.12 4.93
C GLU A 9 12.52 7.77 5.65
N HIS A 10 11.30 7.21 5.74
CA HIS A 10 11.00 5.94 6.40
C HIS A 10 10.32 4.92 5.46
N PRO A 11 10.90 4.58 4.30
CA PRO A 11 10.22 3.81 3.25
C PRO A 11 10.01 2.33 3.60
N GLU A 12 10.76 1.79 4.56
CA GLU A 12 10.71 0.37 4.92
C GLU A 12 9.64 0.06 5.99
N ALA A 13 9.10 1.09 6.67
CA ALA A 13 8.14 0.98 7.77
C ALA A 13 8.37 -0.25 8.69
N PRO A 14 9.57 -0.45 9.27
CA PRO A 14 9.92 -1.70 9.96
C PRO A 14 9.02 -2.01 11.16
N GLY A 15 8.52 -0.96 11.83
CA GLY A 15 7.53 -1.09 12.90
C GLY A 15 6.22 -1.71 12.44
N LEU A 16 5.78 -1.43 11.20
CA LEU A 16 4.54 -1.96 10.62
C LEU A 16 4.68 -3.46 10.37
N VAL A 17 5.80 -3.89 9.81
CA VAL A 17 6.09 -5.31 9.56
C VAL A 17 6.19 -6.09 10.88
N ALA A 18 6.92 -5.54 11.86
CA ALA A 18 7.05 -6.16 13.18
C ALA A 18 5.68 -6.28 13.89
N TRP A 19 4.87 -5.23 13.81
CA TRP A 19 3.51 -5.23 14.37
C TRP A 19 2.58 -6.18 13.62
N SER A 20 2.75 -6.41 12.32
CA SER A 20 1.85 -7.26 11.53
C SER A 20 2.07 -8.77 11.74
N ARG A 21 3.26 -9.17 12.20
CA ARG A 21 3.69 -10.57 12.29
C ARG A 21 2.68 -11.45 13.05
N ARG A 22 2.17 -12.50 12.38
CA ARG A 22 1.22 -13.53 12.86
C ARG A 22 -0.14 -12.98 13.34
N ARG A 23 -0.48 -11.73 13.01
CA ARG A 23 -1.79 -11.16 13.34
C ARG A 23 -2.76 -11.37 12.18
N ALA A 24 -4.03 -11.63 12.51
CA ALA A 24 -5.11 -11.62 11.53
C ALA A 24 -5.42 -10.17 11.15
N LEU A 25 -5.20 -9.80 9.88
CA LEU A 25 -5.32 -8.41 9.43
C LEU A 25 -6.32 -8.25 8.29
N TRP A 26 -7.08 -7.16 8.35
CA TRP A 26 -7.70 -6.56 7.18
C TRP A 26 -6.90 -5.30 6.84
N ILE A 27 -6.38 -5.19 5.61
CA ILE A 27 -5.59 -4.02 5.19
C ILE A 27 -6.52 -3.03 4.48
N HIS A 28 -6.53 -1.79 4.95
CA HIS A 28 -7.14 -0.67 4.23
C HIS A 28 -6.03 0.17 3.61
N VAL A 29 -6.08 0.30 2.29
CA VAL A 29 -5.15 1.11 1.49
C VAL A 29 -5.92 2.34 1.02
N ASP A 30 -5.60 3.49 1.60
CA ASP A 30 -5.86 4.76 0.94
C ASP A 30 -4.64 5.11 0.09
N VAL A 31 -4.82 5.19 -1.23
CA VAL A 31 -3.67 5.35 -2.16
C VAL A 31 -3.09 6.76 -2.13
N ASP A 32 -3.76 7.69 -1.44
CA ASP A 32 -3.30 9.06 -1.24
C ASP A 32 -2.05 9.18 -0.36
N VAL A 33 -1.64 8.10 0.31
CA VAL A 33 -0.38 7.98 1.04
C VAL A 33 0.83 7.98 0.10
N ILE A 34 0.67 7.51 -1.15
CA ILE A 34 1.77 7.46 -2.12
C ILE A 34 2.09 8.89 -2.54
N ASP A 35 3.38 9.21 -2.67
CA ASP A 35 3.78 10.55 -3.07
C ASP A 35 3.14 10.93 -4.43
N PRO A 36 2.57 12.13 -4.55
CA PRO A 36 1.94 12.57 -5.80
C PRO A 36 2.91 12.67 -6.99
N SER A 37 4.23 12.67 -6.78
CA SER A 37 5.19 12.53 -7.88
C SER A 37 5.06 11.22 -8.63
N ASP A 38 4.62 10.16 -7.94
CA ASP A 38 4.49 8.82 -8.49
C ASP A 38 3.02 8.46 -8.74
N PHE A 39 2.11 8.92 -7.88
CA PHE A 39 0.68 8.63 -7.98
C PHE A 39 -0.19 9.89 -7.78
N PRO A 40 -0.33 10.75 -8.79
CA PRO A 40 -1.09 12.00 -8.68
C PRO A 40 -2.62 11.80 -8.75
N ALA A 41 -3.11 10.59 -9.02
CA ALA A 41 -4.52 10.31 -9.26
C ALA A 41 -5.37 10.15 -7.99
N VAL A 42 -5.38 11.19 -7.15
CA VAL A 42 -6.09 11.25 -5.87
C VAL A 42 -6.64 12.66 -5.62
N ALA A 43 -7.63 12.77 -4.73
CA ALA A 43 -8.21 14.08 -4.36
C ALA A 43 -7.33 14.87 -3.37
N PHE A 44 -6.65 14.19 -2.44
CA PHE A 44 -5.91 14.81 -1.34
C PHE A 44 -4.55 14.12 -1.13
N ALA A 45 -3.53 14.51 -1.87
CA ALA A 45 -2.24 13.83 -1.83
C ALA A 45 -1.41 14.11 -0.55
N ALA A 46 -0.77 13.07 -0.02
CA ALA A 46 0.25 13.19 1.01
C ALA A 46 1.61 13.59 0.39
N ILE A 47 1.91 14.89 0.33
CA ILE A 47 3.22 15.39 -0.12
C ILE A 47 4.31 14.86 0.82
N GLY A 48 5.33 14.20 0.26
CA GLY A 48 6.40 13.57 1.04
C GLY A 48 6.11 12.12 1.44
N GLY A 49 5.03 11.53 0.93
CA GLY A 49 4.71 10.11 1.10
C GLY A 49 5.77 9.17 0.51
N PRO A 50 5.71 7.85 0.79
CA PRO A 50 6.57 6.87 0.12
C PRO A 50 6.42 6.92 -1.40
N SER A 51 7.48 6.54 -2.12
CA SER A 51 7.38 6.25 -3.55
C SER A 51 6.44 5.07 -3.79
N MET A 52 5.93 4.93 -5.00
CA MET A 52 5.05 3.82 -5.37
C MET A 52 5.76 2.45 -5.21
N LYS A 53 7.08 2.43 -5.44
CA LYS A 53 7.92 1.24 -5.18
C LYS A 53 8.01 0.92 -3.68
N ALA A 54 8.32 1.91 -2.83
CA ALA A 54 8.42 1.71 -1.39
C ALA A 54 7.07 1.27 -0.79
N PHE A 55 5.97 1.84 -1.29
CA PHE A 55 4.62 1.39 -1.00
C PHE A 55 4.43 -0.11 -1.26
N GLY A 56 4.75 -0.57 -2.47
CA GLY A 56 4.62 -1.98 -2.83
C GLY A 56 5.53 -2.91 -2.01
N ASP A 57 6.77 -2.50 -1.75
CA ASP A 57 7.70 -3.29 -0.94
C ASP A 57 7.22 -3.44 0.50
N ALA A 58 6.76 -2.35 1.14
CA ALA A 58 6.21 -2.40 2.49
C ALA A 58 4.95 -3.28 2.57
N LEU A 59 4.01 -3.12 1.62
CA LEU A 59 2.80 -3.94 1.57
C LEU A 59 3.13 -5.42 1.41
N ARG A 60 4.07 -5.76 0.52
CA ARG A 60 4.54 -7.13 0.33
C ARG A 60 5.17 -7.71 1.60
N GLN A 61 5.97 -6.93 2.33
CA GLN A 61 6.57 -7.38 3.59
C GLN A 61 5.49 -7.63 4.67
N VAL A 62 4.48 -6.77 4.78
CA VAL A 62 3.35 -6.95 5.70
C VAL A 62 2.56 -8.21 5.36
N CYS A 63 2.16 -8.37 4.10
CA CYS A 63 1.40 -9.54 3.63
C CYS A 63 2.17 -10.85 3.84
N ALA A 64 3.50 -10.84 3.73
CA ALA A 64 4.34 -12.02 3.94
C ALA A 64 4.40 -12.50 5.40
N VAL A 65 4.11 -11.63 6.38
CA VAL A 65 4.22 -11.98 7.81
C VAL A 65 2.88 -12.01 8.54
N ALA A 66 1.83 -11.43 7.96
CA ALA A 66 0.48 -11.40 8.53
C ALA A 66 -0.36 -12.62 8.13
N ASP A 67 -1.42 -12.88 8.89
CA ASP A 67 -2.54 -13.73 8.48
C ASP A 67 -3.59 -12.84 7.79
N LEU A 68 -3.36 -12.54 6.51
CA LEU A 68 -4.19 -11.59 5.75
C LEU A 68 -5.59 -12.16 5.52
N ARG A 69 -6.62 -11.45 5.99
CA ARG A 69 -8.03 -11.81 5.87
C ARG A 69 -8.79 -11.05 4.77
N GLY A 70 -8.24 -9.93 4.31
CA GLY A 70 -8.82 -9.15 3.24
C GLY A 70 -8.10 -7.83 3.02
N ILE A 71 -8.43 -7.19 1.91
CA ILE A 71 -7.92 -5.87 1.53
C ILE A 71 -9.07 -5.00 1.03
N SER A 72 -9.00 -3.71 1.33
CA SER A 72 -9.84 -2.67 0.74
C SER A 72 -8.95 -1.58 0.20
N ILE A 73 -9.31 -1.02 -0.95
CA ILE A 73 -8.54 0.02 -1.63
C ILE A 73 -9.48 1.19 -1.90
N CYS A 74 -9.04 2.41 -1.60
CA CYS A 74 -9.76 3.64 -1.89
C CYS A 74 -8.80 4.74 -2.34
N GLY A 75 -9.34 5.92 -2.61
CA GLY A 75 -8.56 7.12 -2.93
C GLY A 75 -8.24 7.34 -4.41
N TYR A 76 -8.34 6.31 -5.27
CA TYR A 76 -8.10 6.46 -6.71
C TYR A 76 -9.17 7.34 -7.39
N ASP A 77 -8.74 8.42 -8.03
CA ASP A 77 -9.56 9.28 -8.86
C ASP A 77 -9.26 9.09 -10.36
N ALA A 78 -10.14 8.35 -11.05
CA ALA A 78 -10.04 8.12 -12.49
C ALA A 78 -10.10 9.42 -13.33
N ARG A 79 -10.66 10.52 -12.79
CA ARG A 79 -10.69 11.82 -13.50
C ARG A 79 -9.33 12.49 -13.49
N ALA A 80 -8.52 12.22 -12.48
CA ALA A 80 -7.14 12.68 -12.35
C ALA A 80 -6.15 11.77 -13.11
N ASP A 81 -6.51 10.51 -13.37
CA ASP A 81 -5.78 9.56 -14.24
C ASP A 81 -6.30 9.56 -15.68
N ARG A 82 -6.25 10.70 -16.38
CA ARG A 82 -6.83 10.84 -17.74
C ARG A 82 -6.22 9.89 -18.78
N GLY A 83 -4.99 9.44 -18.55
CA GLY A 83 -4.30 8.48 -19.43
C GLY A 83 -4.60 7.02 -19.08
N HIS A 84 -5.34 6.76 -18.00
CA HIS A 84 -5.57 5.43 -17.43
C HIS A 84 -4.28 4.62 -17.21
N SER A 85 -3.19 5.32 -16.90
CA SER A 85 -1.85 4.73 -16.84
C SER A 85 -1.45 4.34 -15.42
N LEU A 86 -2.24 4.70 -14.40
CA LEU A 86 -1.90 4.48 -12.99
C LEU A 86 -2.65 3.31 -12.35
N ALA A 87 -3.85 3.00 -12.83
CA ALA A 87 -4.65 1.89 -12.31
C ALA A 87 -3.94 0.53 -12.44
N VAL A 88 -3.37 0.22 -13.62
CA VAL A 88 -2.70 -1.07 -13.87
C VAL A 88 -1.46 -1.25 -12.99
N PRO A 89 -0.50 -0.29 -12.91
CA PRO A 89 0.62 -0.38 -11.98
C PRO A 89 0.19 -0.56 -10.52
N LEU A 90 -0.85 0.15 -10.06
CA LEU A 90 -1.37 0.00 -8.71
C LEU A 90 -1.90 -1.43 -8.47
N VAL A 91 -2.73 -1.95 -9.37
CA VAL A 91 -3.26 -3.31 -9.26
C VAL A 91 -2.14 -4.34 -9.27
N ASN A 92 -1.12 -4.18 -10.12
CA ASN A 92 0.02 -5.10 -10.16
C ASN A 92 0.75 -5.13 -8.80
N ILE A 93 0.99 -3.97 -8.18
CA ILE A 93 1.61 -3.90 -6.84
C ILE A 93 0.77 -4.64 -5.79
N LEU A 94 -0.54 -4.44 -5.81
CA LEU A 94 -1.45 -5.08 -4.85
C LEU A 94 -1.50 -6.60 -5.05
N VAL A 95 -1.57 -7.07 -6.29
CA VAL A 95 -1.55 -8.49 -6.64
C VAL A 95 -0.22 -9.13 -6.24
N ASP A 96 0.91 -8.50 -6.58
CA ASP A 96 2.24 -9.00 -6.25
C ASP A 96 2.47 -9.10 -4.74
N ALA A 97 1.86 -8.20 -3.95
CA ALA A 97 1.91 -8.26 -2.50
C ALA A 97 1.08 -9.41 -1.91
N ILE A 98 -0.10 -9.70 -2.48
CA ILE A 98 -1.05 -10.69 -1.95
C ILE A 98 -0.77 -12.11 -2.46
N ALA A 99 -0.25 -12.27 -3.68
CA ALA A 99 -0.12 -13.56 -4.39
C ALA A 99 0.77 -14.60 -3.70
N LYS A 100 1.48 -14.24 -2.61
CA LYS A 100 2.31 -15.16 -1.82
C LYS A 100 1.65 -15.64 -0.52
N VAL A 101 0.41 -15.26 -0.23
CA VAL A 101 -0.32 -15.72 0.95
C VAL A 101 -0.99 -17.07 0.64
N PRO A 102 -0.63 -18.17 1.32
CA PRO A 102 -1.33 -19.43 1.14
C PRO A 102 -2.80 -19.24 1.55
N VAL A 103 -3.72 -19.44 0.61
CA VAL A 103 -5.15 -19.51 0.94
C VAL A 103 -5.36 -20.75 1.80
N ARG A 104 -5.63 -20.55 3.09
CA ARG A 104 -6.06 -21.64 3.96
C ARG A 104 -7.54 -21.89 3.69
N ALA A 105 -7.83 -22.99 2.99
CA ALA A 105 -9.18 -23.55 2.86
C ALA A 105 -9.67 -24.11 4.20
#